data_AF-A0A447U6Z7-F1
#
_entry.id   AF-A0A447U6Z7-F1
#
_cell.length_a   1.000
_cell.length_b   1.000
_cell.length_c   1.000
_cell.angle_alpha   90.00
_cell.angle_beta   90.00
_cell.angle_gamma   90.00
#
_symmetry.space_group_name_H-M   'P 1'
#
loop_
_entity.id
_entity.type
_entity.pdbx_description
1 polymer ?
#
loop_
_entity_poly.entity_id
_entity_poly.type
_entity_poly.pdbx_seq_one_letter_code
_entity_poly.pdbx_strand_id
1 'polypeptide(L)'
;MLDIVELSRLQFALTAMYHFLFVPLTLGMAFLLAIMETVYVLSGKQIYKDMTKFWGKLFGINFALGVATGLTMEFQFGTNWSYYSHYVGDIFGAPLAIEGLMAFFLESTFVGLFFFGWDRLSKVQHMCVTWLVALGSNLSALWILVANGWMQNPIAADFNFETMRMEMVSFSELVLNPVAQVKFVHTVASGYVTGAMFILGISAYYMLKGRDFAFAKRSFAIAASFGMAAVLSVIVLGDESGYEMGDVQKTKLAAIEAEWETQPAPASFTLFGIPDQDKQENHLAIQIPYALGIIATRSVDTPVIGLKDLMVSA
;
A
#
# COMPACT_ATOMS: atom_id res chain seq x y z
N MET A 1 -20.67 -6.17 -25.50
CA MET A 1 -19.47 -7.01 -25.69
C MET A 1 -18.32 -6.16 -25.22
N LEU A 2 -17.44 -6.65 -24.33
CA LEU A 2 -16.34 -5.83 -23.83
C LEU A 2 -15.37 -5.51 -24.98
N ASP A 3 -14.97 -4.25 -25.10
CA ASP A 3 -14.00 -3.82 -26.10
C ASP A 3 -12.54 -4.05 -25.64
N ILE A 4 -11.56 -3.71 -26.49
CA ILE A 4 -10.14 -3.90 -26.18
C ILE A 4 -9.67 -3.05 -25.00
N VAL A 5 -10.23 -1.85 -24.79
CA VAL A 5 -9.87 -0.97 -23.68
C VAL A 5 -10.38 -1.57 -22.37
N GLU A 6 -11.63 -2.03 -22.35
CA GLU A 6 -12.24 -2.69 -21.20
C GLU A 6 -11.54 -4.00 -20.85
N LEU A 7 -11.18 -4.81 -21.85
CA LEU A 7 -10.41 -6.05 -21.65
C LEU A 7 -9.01 -5.79 -21.09
N SER A 8 -8.29 -4.78 -21.58
CA SER A 8 -6.98 -4.38 -21.03
C SER A 8 -7.10 -3.91 -19.58
N ARG A 9 -8.13 -3.13 -19.24
CA ARG A 9 -8.41 -2.71 -17.86
C ARG A 9 -8.72 -3.90 -16.98
N LEU A 10 -9.55 -4.84 -17.44
CA LEU A 10 -9.90 -6.05 -16.70
C LEU A 10 -8.67 -6.93 -16.46
N GLN A 11 -7.84 -7.15 -17.49
CA GLN A 11 -6.62 -7.95 -17.36
C GLN A 11 -5.65 -7.33 -16.34
N PHE A 12 -5.42 -6.02 -16.42
CA PHE A 12 -4.57 -5.32 -15.46
C PHE A 12 -5.15 -5.36 -14.04
N ALA A 13 -6.47 -5.14 -13.91
CA ALA A 13 -7.16 -5.22 -12.62
C ALA A 13 -7.01 -6.60 -11.95
N LEU A 14 -7.25 -7.68 -12.70
CA LEU A 14 -7.08 -9.04 -12.18
C LEU A 14 -5.62 -9.29 -11.74
N THR A 15 -4.65 -8.92 -12.58
CA THR A 15 -3.23 -9.13 -12.29
C THR A 15 -2.80 -8.35 -11.04
N ALA A 16 -3.20 -7.08 -10.95
CA ALA A 16 -2.90 -6.22 -9.81
C ALA A 16 -3.55 -6.72 -8.53
N MET A 17 -4.84 -7.13 -8.58
CA MET A 17 -5.55 -7.70 -7.43
C MET A 17 -4.87 -8.98 -6.94
N TYR A 18 -4.53 -9.89 -7.85
CA TYR A 18 -3.82 -11.12 -7.49
C TYR A 18 -2.44 -10.84 -6.89
N HIS A 19 -1.66 -9.94 -7.48
CA HIS A 19 -0.38 -9.54 -6.94
C HIS A 19 -0.51 -8.99 -5.52
N PHE A 20 -1.48 -8.10 -5.31
CA PHE A 20 -1.72 -7.46 -4.03
C PHE A 20 -2.36 -8.39 -2.97
N LEU A 21 -2.71 -9.64 -3.29
CA LEU A 21 -2.99 -10.65 -2.27
C LEU A 21 -1.72 -11.06 -1.50
N PHE A 22 -0.56 -11.03 -2.17
CA PHE A 22 0.70 -11.51 -1.62
C PHE A 22 1.58 -10.38 -1.07
N VAL A 23 1.53 -9.20 -1.69
CA VAL A 23 2.32 -8.01 -1.31
C VAL A 23 2.17 -7.63 0.18
N PRO A 24 0.96 -7.36 0.72
CA PRO A 24 0.82 -6.85 2.08
C PRO A 24 1.31 -7.86 3.12
N LEU A 25 1.18 -9.16 2.83
CA LEU A 25 1.69 -10.20 3.72
C LEU A 25 3.22 -10.21 3.76
N THR A 26 3.90 -10.01 2.62
CA THR A 26 5.36 -9.85 2.57
C THR A 26 5.81 -8.62 3.37
N LEU A 27 5.19 -7.44 3.13
CA LEU A 27 5.56 -6.20 3.83
C LEU A 27 5.46 -6.35 5.35
N GLY A 28 4.32 -6.84 5.85
CA GLY A 28 4.09 -6.97 7.29
C GLY A 28 4.93 -8.08 7.93
N MET A 29 5.05 -9.23 7.27
CA MET A 29 5.80 -10.35 7.83
C MET A 29 7.30 -10.12 7.84
N ALA A 30 7.89 -9.39 6.89
CA ALA A 30 9.31 -9.09 6.90
C ALA A 30 9.73 -8.36 8.19
N PHE A 31 8.97 -7.34 8.61
CA PHE A 31 9.21 -6.66 9.89
C PHE A 31 8.93 -7.55 11.11
N LEU A 32 7.86 -8.35 11.08
CA LEU A 32 7.56 -9.26 12.19
C LEU A 32 8.67 -10.31 12.38
N LEU A 33 9.23 -10.82 11.28
CA LEU A 33 10.39 -11.73 11.32
C LEU A 33 11.62 -11.04 11.89
N ALA A 34 11.91 -9.81 11.45
CA ALA A 34 13.02 -9.01 11.96
C ALA A 34 12.88 -8.73 13.47
N ILE A 35 11.67 -8.43 13.95
CA ILE A 35 11.36 -8.25 15.37
C ILE A 35 11.57 -9.55 16.15
N MET A 36 10.99 -10.67 15.69
CA MET A 36 11.15 -11.97 16.36
C MET A 36 12.61 -12.38 16.45
N GLU A 37 13.38 -12.15 15.38
CA GLU A 37 14.80 -12.48 15.34
C GLU A 37 15.64 -11.55 16.21
N THR A 38 15.31 -10.26 16.26
CA THR A 38 15.96 -9.32 17.18
C THR A 38 15.74 -9.75 18.63
N VAL A 39 14.52 -10.14 18.99
CA VAL A 39 14.21 -10.67 20.32
C VAL A 39 14.96 -11.97 20.59
N TYR A 40 15.15 -12.85 19.60
CA TYR A 40 16.02 -14.02 19.72
C TYR A 40 17.47 -13.62 20.03
N VAL A 41 18.05 -12.68 19.26
CA VAL A 41 19.45 -12.26 19.42
C VAL A 41 19.70 -11.67 20.81
N LEU A 42 18.78 -10.82 21.28
CA LEU A 42 18.87 -10.14 22.58
C LEU A 42 18.60 -11.07 23.75
N SER A 43 17.57 -11.90 23.68
CA SER A 43 17.15 -12.75 24.80
C SER A 43 17.88 -14.09 24.87
N GLY A 44 18.44 -14.56 23.76
CA GLY A 44 19.06 -15.88 23.63
C GLY A 44 18.08 -17.06 23.70
N LYS A 45 16.77 -16.83 23.78
CA LYS A 45 15.77 -17.90 23.94
C LYS A 45 15.47 -18.57 22.60
N GLN A 46 15.77 -19.86 22.50
CA GLN A 46 15.62 -20.66 21.28
C GLN A 46 14.23 -20.58 20.62
N ILE A 47 13.16 -20.48 21.42
CA ILE A 47 11.78 -20.38 20.93
C ILE A 47 11.58 -19.26 19.90
N TYR A 48 12.29 -18.12 20.01
CA TYR A 48 12.17 -17.02 19.06
C TYR A 48 12.88 -17.32 17.74
N LYS A 49 13.96 -18.11 17.75
CA LYS A 49 14.58 -18.65 16.52
C LYS A 49 13.62 -19.62 15.82
N ASP A 50 12.95 -20.48 16.59
CA ASP A 50 11.97 -21.41 16.05
C ASP A 50 10.75 -20.68 15.46
N MET A 51 10.31 -19.59 16.11
CA MET A 51 9.28 -18.67 15.59
C MET A 51 9.71 -18.05 14.26
N THR A 52 10.88 -17.40 14.19
CA THR A 52 11.36 -16.79 12.95
C THR A 52 11.46 -17.81 11.82
N LYS A 53 11.93 -19.04 12.08
CA LYS A 53 11.99 -20.10 11.06
C LYS A 53 10.62 -20.59 10.62
N PHE A 54 9.68 -20.76 11.54
CA PHE A 54 8.32 -21.20 11.22
C PHE A 54 7.58 -20.15 10.37
N TRP A 55 7.55 -18.90 10.82
CA TRP A 55 6.90 -17.82 10.09
C TRP A 55 7.64 -17.52 8.78
N GLY A 56 8.97 -17.64 8.78
CA GLY A 56 9.80 -17.53 7.58
C GLY A 56 9.43 -18.56 6.51
N LYS A 57 9.02 -19.77 6.90
CA LYS A 57 8.52 -20.76 5.93
C LYS A 57 7.26 -20.30 5.20
N LEU A 58 6.29 -19.76 5.94
CA LEU A 58 5.05 -19.22 5.34
C LEU A 58 5.34 -17.96 4.51
N PHE A 59 6.26 -17.12 4.99
CA PHE A 59 6.79 -15.98 4.25
C PHE A 59 7.31 -16.40 2.88
N GLY A 60 8.18 -17.43 2.82
CA GLY A 60 8.79 -17.88 1.58
C GLY A 60 7.78 -18.37 0.53
N ILE A 61 6.71 -19.05 0.97
CA ILE A 61 5.62 -19.50 0.07
C ILE A 61 4.90 -18.29 -0.53
N ASN A 62 4.51 -17.33 0.32
CA ASN A 62 3.86 -16.10 -0.12
C ASN A 62 4.76 -15.26 -1.04
N PHE A 63 6.02 -15.11 -0.65
CA PHE A 63 7.02 -14.33 -1.37
C PHE A 63 7.23 -14.85 -2.80
N ALA A 64 7.31 -16.16 -2.99
CA ALA A 64 7.47 -16.76 -4.32
C ALA A 64 6.33 -16.37 -5.28
N LEU A 65 5.07 -16.40 -4.81
CA LEU A 65 3.92 -15.97 -5.60
C LEU A 65 3.89 -14.45 -5.81
N GLY A 66 4.33 -13.68 -4.82
CA GLY A 66 4.52 -12.23 -4.94
C GLY A 66 5.48 -11.87 -6.08
N VAL A 67 6.66 -12.51 -6.14
CA VAL A 67 7.65 -12.30 -7.21
C VAL A 67 7.08 -12.69 -8.57
N ALA A 68 6.47 -13.86 -8.69
CA ALA A 68 5.92 -14.34 -9.97
C ALA A 68 4.82 -13.40 -10.54
N THR A 69 3.94 -12.91 -9.67
CA THR A 69 2.88 -11.97 -10.06
C THR A 69 3.44 -10.56 -10.33
N GLY A 70 4.48 -10.14 -9.60
CA GLY A 70 5.16 -8.85 -9.82
C GLY A 70 5.82 -8.76 -11.20
N LEU A 71 6.48 -9.83 -11.65
CA LEU A 71 7.03 -9.91 -13.02
C LEU A 71 5.94 -9.68 -14.08
N THR A 72 4.76 -10.26 -13.86
CA THR A 72 3.64 -10.12 -14.81
C THR A 72 3.16 -8.66 -14.85
N MET A 73 3.09 -7.99 -13.70
CA MET A 73 2.72 -6.58 -13.61
C MET A 73 3.71 -5.67 -14.35
N GLU A 74 5.02 -5.86 -14.13
CA GLU A 74 6.07 -5.07 -14.76
C GLU A 74 5.98 -5.13 -16.30
N PHE A 75 5.83 -6.32 -16.86
CA PHE A 75 5.72 -6.47 -18.31
C PHE A 75 4.38 -5.99 -18.89
N GLN A 76 3.29 -6.02 -18.11
CA GLN A 76 1.97 -5.58 -18.59
C GLN A 76 1.91 -4.08 -18.93
N PHE A 77 2.72 -3.23 -18.29
CA PHE A 77 2.86 -1.84 -18.69
C PHE A 77 3.35 -1.71 -20.15
N GLY A 78 4.30 -2.56 -20.55
CA GLY A 78 4.83 -2.55 -21.91
C GLY A 78 3.91 -3.22 -22.94
N THR A 79 3.29 -4.36 -22.61
CA THR A 79 2.53 -5.15 -23.61
C THR A 79 1.18 -4.54 -23.96
N ASN A 80 0.44 -4.05 -22.96
CA ASN A 80 -0.96 -3.66 -23.12
C ASN A 80 -1.18 -2.14 -23.04
N TRP A 81 -0.19 -1.40 -22.54
CA TRP A 81 -0.25 0.04 -22.34
C TRP A 81 0.92 0.73 -23.06
N SER A 82 1.15 0.37 -24.33
CA SER A 82 2.31 0.81 -25.11
C SER A 82 2.36 2.34 -25.30
N TYR A 83 1.22 2.98 -25.61
CA TYR A 83 1.18 4.43 -25.74
C TYR A 83 1.40 5.13 -24.41
N TYR A 84 0.84 4.60 -23.30
CA TYR A 84 1.15 5.11 -21.95
C TYR A 84 2.66 5.01 -21.66
N SER A 85 3.26 3.85 -21.92
CA SER A 85 4.70 3.63 -21.72
C SER A 85 5.56 4.59 -22.55
N HIS A 86 5.15 4.92 -23.78
CA HIS A 86 5.82 5.93 -24.58
C HIS A 86 5.61 7.36 -24.05
N TYR A 87 4.36 7.69 -23.73
CA TYR A 87 3.92 9.04 -23.40
C TYR A 87 4.44 9.55 -22.06
N VAL A 88 4.62 8.68 -21.07
CA VAL A 88 5.09 9.08 -19.73
C VAL A 88 6.33 8.32 -19.25
N GLY A 89 6.94 7.50 -20.12
CA GLY A 89 8.03 6.59 -19.74
C GLY A 89 9.26 7.30 -19.16
N ASP A 90 9.52 8.55 -19.53
CA ASP A 90 10.63 9.35 -19.00
C ASP A 90 10.46 9.63 -17.50
N ILE A 91 9.23 9.85 -17.04
CA ILE A 91 8.93 10.12 -15.63
C ILE A 91 8.56 8.85 -14.88
N PHE A 92 7.61 8.08 -15.40
CA PHE A 92 7.06 6.89 -14.74
C PHE A 92 8.07 5.72 -14.72
N GLY A 93 8.89 5.57 -15.76
CA GLY A 93 9.84 4.46 -15.86
C GLY A 93 11.03 4.58 -14.90
N ALA A 94 11.43 5.79 -14.52
CA ALA A 94 12.59 6.01 -13.67
C ALA A 94 12.43 5.43 -12.24
N PRO A 95 11.33 5.68 -11.51
CA PRO A 95 11.08 5.03 -10.22
C PRO A 95 11.05 3.50 -10.31
N LEU A 96 10.44 2.92 -11.34
CA LEU A 96 10.37 1.47 -11.54
C LEU A 96 11.77 0.86 -11.77
N ALA A 97 12.64 1.53 -12.52
CA ALA A 97 14.02 1.08 -12.71
C ALA A 97 14.83 1.18 -11.40
N ILE A 98 14.66 2.26 -10.64
CA ILE A 98 15.33 2.45 -9.34
C ILE A 98 14.84 1.42 -8.31
N GLU A 99 13.54 1.11 -8.30
CA GLU A 99 12.97 0.03 -7.50
C GLU A 99 13.73 -1.28 -7.74
N GLY A 100 13.89 -1.67 -9.01
CA GLY A 100 14.64 -2.86 -9.37
C GLY A 100 16.07 -2.87 -8.84
N LEU A 101 16.80 -1.77 -9.06
CA LEU A 101 18.22 -1.64 -8.68
C LEU A 101 18.45 -1.56 -7.17
N MET A 102 17.58 -0.86 -6.44
CA MET A 102 17.79 -0.54 -5.03
C MET A 102 17.06 -1.50 -4.09
N ALA A 103 15.80 -1.82 -4.39
CA ALA A 103 14.93 -2.59 -3.50
C ALA A 103 14.92 -4.08 -3.85
N PHE A 104 14.59 -4.44 -5.09
CA PHE A 104 14.45 -5.85 -5.48
C PHE A 104 15.76 -6.62 -5.35
N PHE A 105 16.89 -6.05 -5.76
CA PHE A 105 18.19 -6.69 -5.54
C PHE A 105 18.51 -6.89 -4.06
N LEU A 106 18.22 -5.89 -3.22
CA LEU A 106 18.46 -5.99 -1.78
C LEU A 106 17.61 -7.11 -1.17
N GLU A 107 16.30 -7.03 -1.36
CA GLU A 107 15.34 -7.99 -0.80
C GLU A 107 15.58 -9.41 -1.34
N SER A 108 15.67 -9.58 -2.67
CA SER A 108 15.78 -10.90 -3.31
C SER A 108 17.13 -11.59 -3.02
N THR A 109 18.20 -10.82 -2.78
CA THR A 109 19.49 -11.38 -2.38
C THR A 109 19.49 -11.77 -0.91
N PHE A 110 19.04 -10.86 -0.03
CA PHE A 110 19.07 -11.10 1.41
C PHE A 110 18.01 -12.10 1.87
N VAL A 111 16.88 -12.27 1.16
CA VAL A 111 15.92 -13.34 1.45
C VAL A 111 16.53 -14.73 1.22
N GLY A 112 17.38 -14.89 0.20
CA GLY A 112 18.15 -16.12 0.01
C GLY A 112 19.07 -16.40 1.19
N LEU A 113 19.79 -15.38 1.67
CA LEU A 113 20.64 -15.49 2.86
C LEU A 113 19.84 -15.72 4.15
N PHE A 114 18.63 -15.17 4.27
CA PHE A 114 17.73 -15.42 5.40
C PHE A 114 17.31 -16.89 5.51
N PHE A 115 17.08 -17.56 4.37
CA PHE A 115 16.70 -18.97 4.40
C PHE A 115 17.88 -19.91 4.61
N PHE A 116 19.02 -19.63 3.96
CA PHE A 116 20.16 -20.55 3.93
C PHE A 116 21.32 -20.16 4.85
N GLY A 117 21.26 -19.00 5.50
CA GLY A 117 22.34 -18.43 6.30
C GLY A 117 22.38 -18.86 7.77
N TRP A 118 21.36 -19.58 8.27
CA TRP A 118 21.20 -19.90 9.70
C TRP A 118 22.41 -20.59 10.37
N ASP A 119 23.15 -21.39 9.61
CA ASP A 119 24.31 -22.15 10.10
C ASP A 119 25.65 -21.59 9.59
N ARG A 120 25.62 -20.52 8.77
CA ARG A 120 26.81 -19.90 8.16
C ARG A 120 27.07 -18.47 8.66
N LEU A 121 26.05 -17.81 9.21
CA LEU A 121 26.13 -16.46 9.76
C LEU A 121 26.05 -16.50 11.29
N SER A 122 26.73 -15.58 11.95
CA SER A 122 26.47 -15.31 13.37
C SER A 122 25.04 -14.79 13.56
N LYS A 123 24.49 -14.93 14.77
CA LYS A 123 23.13 -14.48 15.08
C LYS A 123 22.89 -12.98 14.78
N VAL A 124 23.91 -12.13 14.96
CA VAL A 124 23.81 -10.69 14.67
C VAL A 124 23.84 -10.44 13.17
N GLN A 125 24.73 -11.13 12.43
CA GLN A 125 24.77 -11.02 10.97
C GLN A 125 23.46 -11.48 10.34
N HIS A 126 22.88 -12.59 10.80
CA HIS A 126 21.60 -13.08 10.32
C HIS A 126 20.45 -12.10 10.62
N MET A 127 20.43 -11.51 11.83
CA MET A 127 19.46 -10.46 12.15
C MET A 127 19.59 -9.23 11.24
N CYS A 128 20.82 -8.78 10.93
CA CYS A 128 21.04 -7.70 9.96
C CYS A 128 20.50 -8.05 8.57
N VAL A 129 20.70 -9.30 8.12
CA VAL A 129 20.13 -9.81 6.86
C VAL A 129 18.60 -9.68 6.88
N THR A 130 17.94 -10.11 7.95
CA THR A 130 16.47 -10.04 8.08
C THR A 130 15.95 -8.59 8.09
N TRP A 131 16.67 -7.66 8.72
CA TRP A 131 16.32 -6.23 8.64
C TRP A 131 16.52 -5.63 7.25
N LEU A 132 17.53 -6.08 6.50
CA LEU A 132 17.74 -5.63 5.11
C LEU A 132 16.65 -6.18 4.18
N VAL A 133 16.09 -7.36 4.44
CA VAL A 133 14.89 -7.85 3.74
C VAL A 133 13.71 -6.89 3.99
N ALA A 134 13.42 -6.59 5.26
CA ALA A 134 12.33 -5.67 5.61
C ALA A 134 12.51 -4.25 5.05
N LEU A 135 13.74 -3.74 5.05
CA LEU A 135 14.07 -2.46 4.42
C LEU A 135 13.88 -2.51 2.90
N GLY A 136 14.31 -3.59 2.25
CA GLY A 136 14.11 -3.81 0.82
C GLY A 136 12.63 -3.78 0.42
N SER A 137 11.78 -4.52 1.16
CA SER A 137 10.33 -4.52 0.91
C SER A 137 9.72 -3.12 1.02
N ASN A 138 10.16 -2.32 1.99
CA ASN A 138 9.71 -0.94 2.15
C ASN A 138 10.22 0.00 1.06
N LEU A 139 11.47 -0.14 0.63
CA LEU A 139 12.03 0.66 -0.46
C LEU A 139 11.31 0.35 -1.77
N SER A 140 10.91 -0.91 -2.01
CA SER A 140 10.08 -1.27 -3.15
C SER A 140 8.73 -0.55 -3.08
N ALA A 141 8.04 -0.66 -1.94
CA ALA A 141 6.78 0.04 -1.73
C ALA A 141 6.91 1.56 -1.93
N LEU A 142 8.02 2.17 -1.51
CA LEU A 142 8.29 3.60 -1.73
C LEU A 142 8.33 3.93 -3.22
N TRP A 143 9.19 3.26 -3.98
CA TRP A 143 9.41 3.62 -5.39
C TRP A 143 8.20 3.34 -6.27
N ILE A 144 7.49 2.23 -6.04
CA ILE A 144 6.26 1.93 -6.79
C ILE A 144 5.12 2.90 -6.43
N LEU A 145 5.07 3.39 -5.18
CA LEU A 145 4.07 4.38 -4.77
C LEU A 145 4.45 5.81 -5.14
N VAL A 146 5.73 6.13 -5.34
CA VAL A 146 6.16 7.35 -6.05
C VAL A 146 5.61 7.35 -7.47
N ALA A 147 5.77 6.24 -8.20
CA ALA A 147 5.23 6.09 -9.54
C ALA A 147 3.69 6.24 -9.55
N ASN A 148 2.99 5.56 -8.65
CA ASN A 148 1.53 5.65 -8.58
C ASN A 148 1.02 7.00 -8.05
N GLY A 149 1.74 7.65 -7.15
CA GLY A 149 1.42 9.00 -6.67
C GLY A 149 1.52 10.02 -7.79
N TRP A 150 2.55 9.92 -8.63
CA TRP A 150 2.67 10.74 -9.83
C TRP A 150 1.54 10.52 -10.84
N MET A 151 1.09 9.27 -11.04
CA MET A 151 -0.09 8.99 -11.88
C MET A 151 -1.37 9.70 -11.39
N GLN A 152 -1.45 10.04 -10.10
CA GLN A 152 -2.60 10.74 -9.53
C GLN A 152 -2.42 12.26 -9.52
N ASN A 153 -1.20 12.74 -9.38
CA ASN A 153 -0.83 14.16 -9.35
C ASN A 153 0.44 14.39 -10.17
N PRO A 154 0.34 14.65 -11.48
CA PRO A 154 1.47 14.67 -12.41
C PRO A 154 2.26 15.97 -12.34
N ILE A 155 2.84 16.26 -11.17
CA ILE A 155 3.76 17.38 -10.96
C ILE A 155 5.14 17.10 -11.59
N ALA A 156 5.96 18.15 -11.71
CA ALA A 156 7.35 18.07 -12.15
C ALA A 156 7.57 17.42 -13.53
N ALA A 157 6.59 17.57 -14.42
CA ALA A 157 6.63 17.09 -15.79
C ALA A 157 6.08 18.16 -16.74
N ASP A 158 6.58 18.21 -17.97
CA ASP A 158 6.08 19.09 -19.04
C ASP A 158 5.93 18.33 -20.35
N PHE A 159 4.99 18.75 -21.20
CA PHE A 159 4.76 18.12 -22.49
C PHE A 159 5.71 18.69 -23.55
N ASN A 160 6.51 17.82 -24.16
CA ASN A 160 7.38 18.19 -25.27
C ASN A 160 6.74 17.80 -26.61
N PHE A 161 6.37 18.80 -27.40
CA PHE A 161 5.74 18.61 -28.71
C PHE A 161 6.68 18.05 -29.79
N GLU A 162 8.00 18.11 -29.59
CA GLU A 162 8.98 17.53 -30.51
C GLU A 162 9.09 16.01 -30.32
N THR A 163 9.09 15.55 -29.07
CA THR A 163 9.19 14.13 -28.72
C THR A 163 7.83 13.46 -28.51
N MET A 164 6.74 14.24 -28.51
CA MET A 164 5.34 13.81 -28.35
C MET A 164 5.08 13.02 -27.06
N ARG A 165 5.75 13.41 -25.98
CA ARG A 165 5.65 12.78 -24.64
C ARG A 165 5.84 13.82 -23.52
N MET A 166 5.46 13.44 -22.31
CA MET A 166 5.82 14.15 -21.10
C MET A 166 7.29 13.88 -20.76
N GLU A 167 8.04 14.92 -20.39
CA GLU A 167 9.44 14.83 -19.97
C GLU A 167 9.61 15.34 -18.54
N MET A 168 10.57 14.74 -17.81
CA MET A 168 10.79 15.06 -16.40
C MET A 168 11.48 16.41 -16.23
N VAL A 169 10.91 17.28 -15.39
CA VAL A 169 11.49 18.59 -15.07
C VAL A 169 12.28 18.57 -13.76
N SER A 170 11.78 17.88 -12.73
CA SER A 170 12.39 17.86 -11.39
C SER A 170 12.21 16.49 -10.72
N PHE A 171 13.29 15.72 -10.63
CA PHE A 171 13.27 14.40 -9.96
C PHE A 171 13.00 14.53 -8.45
N SER A 172 13.50 15.58 -7.80
CA SER A 172 13.25 15.78 -6.37
C SER A 172 11.78 16.04 -6.05
N GLU A 173 11.09 16.83 -6.88
CA GLU A 173 9.66 17.08 -6.72
C GLU A 173 8.82 15.83 -7.04
N LEU A 174 9.24 15.01 -8.01
CA LEU A 174 8.63 13.72 -8.28
C LEU A 174 8.65 12.82 -7.03
N VAL A 175 9.81 12.68 -6.38
CA VAL A 175 9.95 11.83 -5.19
C VAL A 175 9.20 12.40 -3.99
N LEU A 176 9.19 13.72 -3.83
CA LEU A 176 8.52 14.42 -2.72
C LEU A 176 7.06 14.77 -3.02
N ASN A 177 6.45 14.17 -4.05
CA ASN A 177 5.05 14.37 -4.38
C ASN A 177 4.16 14.07 -3.15
N PRO A 178 3.34 15.03 -2.69
CA PRO A 178 2.51 14.86 -1.50
C PRO A 178 1.65 13.60 -1.54
N VAL A 179 1.03 13.32 -2.69
CA VAL A 179 0.23 12.11 -2.91
C VAL A 179 1.06 10.84 -2.76
N ALA A 180 2.31 10.84 -3.22
CA ALA A 180 3.20 9.69 -3.05
C ALA A 180 3.54 9.44 -1.58
N GLN A 181 3.78 10.49 -0.80
CA GLN A 181 4.10 10.38 0.63
C GLN A 181 2.92 9.76 1.39
N VAL A 182 1.73 10.31 1.21
CA VAL A 182 0.52 9.83 1.88
C VAL A 182 0.20 8.39 1.49
N LYS A 183 0.26 8.07 0.19
CA LYS A 183 0.03 6.70 -0.30
C LYS A 183 1.06 5.72 0.22
N PHE A 184 2.34 6.11 0.28
CA PHE A 184 3.41 5.29 0.83
C PHE A 184 3.10 4.88 2.26
N VAL A 185 2.91 5.85 3.15
CA VAL A 185 2.75 5.53 4.57
C VAL A 185 1.45 4.75 4.82
N HIS A 186 0.35 5.12 4.15
CA HIS A 186 -0.93 4.40 4.31
C HIS A 186 -0.86 2.95 3.81
N THR A 187 -0.27 2.71 2.63
CA THR A 187 -0.19 1.37 2.03
C THR A 187 0.79 0.47 2.78
N VAL A 188 1.91 1.01 3.23
CA VAL A 188 2.88 0.23 4.01
C VAL A 188 2.30 -0.13 5.38
N ALA A 189 1.66 0.82 6.06
CA ALA A 189 1.00 0.57 7.33
C ALA A 189 -0.14 -0.47 7.20
N SER A 190 -0.90 -0.47 6.10
CA SER A 190 -1.94 -1.48 5.86
C SER A 190 -1.35 -2.87 5.58
N GLY A 191 -0.19 -2.94 4.91
CA GLY A 191 0.61 -4.17 4.81
C GLY A 191 1.04 -4.70 6.18
N TYR A 192 1.48 -3.81 7.07
CA TYR A 192 1.85 -4.16 8.44
C TYR A 192 0.68 -4.72 9.25
N VAL A 193 -0.50 -4.09 9.15
CA VAL A 193 -1.74 -4.61 9.76
C VAL A 193 -2.05 -6.00 9.22
N THR A 194 -1.94 -6.19 7.90
CA THR A 194 -2.25 -7.47 7.24
C THR A 194 -1.33 -8.59 7.75
N GLY A 195 -0.01 -8.37 7.78
CA GLY A 195 0.94 -9.35 8.32
C GLY A 195 0.73 -9.62 9.81
N ALA A 196 0.43 -8.59 10.60
CA ALA A 196 0.12 -8.73 12.02
C ALA A 196 -1.12 -9.60 12.23
N MET A 197 -2.22 -9.28 11.54
CA MET A 197 -3.48 -10.02 11.64
C MET A 197 -3.36 -11.47 11.19
N PHE A 198 -2.52 -11.75 10.19
CA PHE A 198 -2.23 -13.12 9.76
C PHE A 198 -1.59 -13.96 10.88
N ILE A 199 -0.52 -13.45 11.50
CA ILE A 199 0.13 -14.12 12.64
C ILE A 199 -0.83 -14.21 13.84
N LEU A 200 -1.63 -13.17 14.08
CA LEU A 200 -2.63 -13.12 15.15
C LEU A 200 -3.68 -14.22 14.99
N GLY A 201 -4.24 -14.36 13.78
CA GLY A 201 -5.27 -15.35 13.46
C GLY A 201 -4.78 -16.78 13.61
N ILE A 202 -3.59 -17.09 13.07
CA ILE A 202 -3.00 -18.45 13.19
C ILE A 202 -2.62 -18.74 14.65
N SER A 203 -2.05 -17.77 15.37
CA SER A 203 -1.70 -17.94 16.78
C SER A 203 -2.94 -18.15 17.65
N ALA A 204 -4.01 -17.39 17.42
CA ALA A 204 -5.29 -17.57 18.09
C ALA A 204 -5.88 -18.97 17.81
N TYR A 205 -5.80 -19.42 16.55
CA TYR A 205 -6.22 -20.77 16.18
C TYR A 205 -5.43 -21.86 16.93
N TYR A 206 -4.11 -21.73 17.05
CA TYR A 206 -3.29 -22.68 17.82
C TYR A 206 -3.68 -22.69 19.30
N MET A 207 -3.93 -21.52 19.90
CA MET A 207 -4.40 -21.43 21.28
C MET A 207 -5.77 -22.08 21.47
N LEU A 208 -6.72 -21.86 20.56
CA LEU A 208 -8.05 -22.49 20.59
C LEU A 208 -7.98 -24.02 20.48
N LYS A 209 -6.99 -24.55 19.74
CA LYS A 209 -6.76 -25.99 19.60
C LYS A 209 -5.86 -26.58 20.69
N GLY A 210 -5.42 -25.78 21.67
CA GLY A 210 -4.52 -26.24 22.74
C GLY A 210 -3.15 -26.68 22.24
N ARG A 211 -2.68 -26.13 21.11
CA ARG A 211 -1.40 -26.49 20.47
C ARG A 211 -0.33 -25.44 20.77
N ASP A 212 0.84 -25.89 21.21
CA ASP A 212 2.06 -25.08 21.36
C ASP A 212 1.83 -23.71 22.02
N PHE A 213 1.14 -23.69 23.16
CA PHE A 213 0.68 -22.45 23.80
C PHE A 213 1.81 -21.44 24.06
N ALA A 214 3.02 -21.92 24.40
CA ALA A 214 4.18 -21.06 24.61
C ALA A 214 4.63 -20.33 23.33
N PHE A 215 4.57 -20.99 22.17
CA PHE A 215 4.88 -20.44 20.86
C PHE A 215 3.76 -19.48 20.41
N ALA A 216 2.51 -19.94 20.50
CA ALA A 216 1.35 -19.20 20.06
C ALA A 216 1.15 -17.91 20.85
N LYS A 217 1.29 -17.96 22.19
CA LYS A 217 1.17 -16.76 23.04
C LYS A 217 2.22 -15.69 22.72
N ARG A 218 3.46 -16.09 22.42
CA ARG A 218 4.55 -15.15 22.07
C ARG A 218 4.38 -14.56 20.68
N SER A 219 4.02 -15.40 19.70
CA SER A 219 3.69 -14.95 18.34
C SER A 219 2.52 -13.96 18.37
N PHE A 220 1.47 -14.28 19.12
CA PHE A 220 0.30 -13.43 19.32
C PHE A 220 0.67 -12.08 19.97
N ALA A 221 1.47 -12.08 21.04
CA ALA A 221 1.85 -10.84 21.73
C ALA A 221 2.68 -9.89 20.84
N ILE A 222 3.66 -10.43 20.11
CA ILE A 222 4.46 -9.64 19.17
C ILE A 222 3.56 -9.05 18.08
N ALA A 223 2.75 -9.89 17.43
CA ALA A 223 1.84 -9.46 16.37
C ALA A 223 0.79 -8.46 16.87
N ALA A 224 0.24 -8.62 18.08
CA ALA A 224 -0.71 -7.68 18.66
C ALA A 224 -0.08 -6.31 18.90
N SER A 225 1.14 -6.27 19.45
CA SER A 225 1.82 -5.00 19.73
C SER A 225 2.17 -4.23 18.46
N PHE A 226 2.74 -4.91 17.47
CA PHE A 226 3.05 -4.34 16.16
C PHE A 226 1.78 -3.95 15.40
N GLY A 227 0.78 -4.84 15.39
CA GLY A 227 -0.52 -4.61 14.75
C GLY A 227 -1.29 -3.44 15.35
N MET A 228 -1.19 -3.21 16.66
CA MET A 228 -1.79 -2.06 17.32
C MET A 228 -1.16 -0.74 16.83
N ALA A 229 0.17 -0.66 16.78
CA ALA A 229 0.85 0.52 16.23
C ALA A 229 0.50 0.73 14.75
N ALA A 230 0.50 -0.36 13.96
CA ALA A 230 0.18 -0.31 12.54
C ALA A 230 -1.26 0.14 12.28
N VAL A 231 -2.25 -0.38 13.01
CA VAL A 231 -3.66 -0.01 12.78
C VAL A 231 -3.94 1.43 13.18
N LEU A 232 -3.34 1.93 14.25
CA LEU A 232 -3.43 3.35 14.62
C LEU A 232 -2.82 4.23 13.53
N SER A 233 -1.67 3.83 12.98
CA SER A 233 -1.04 4.50 11.84
C SER A 233 -1.98 4.53 10.62
N VAL A 234 -2.59 3.41 10.25
CA VAL A 234 -3.54 3.32 9.12
C VAL A 234 -4.75 4.24 9.32
N ILE A 235 -5.33 4.28 10.52
CA ILE A 235 -6.52 5.09 10.80
C ILE A 235 -6.20 6.58 10.69
N VAL A 236 -5.14 7.03 11.37
CA VAL A 236 -4.75 8.46 11.38
C VAL A 236 -4.33 8.92 9.99
N LEU A 237 -3.51 8.13 9.29
CA LEU A 237 -3.06 8.48 7.95
C LEU A 237 -4.13 8.28 6.89
N GLY A 238 -5.14 7.46 7.16
CA GLY A 238 -6.35 7.37 6.32
C GLY A 238 -7.12 8.68 6.33
N ASP A 239 -7.32 9.26 7.51
CA ASP A 239 -7.97 10.57 7.67
C ASP A 239 -7.14 11.71 7.05
N GLU A 240 -5.81 11.68 7.23
CA GLU A 240 -4.91 12.63 6.55
C GLU A 240 -4.99 12.46 5.02
N SER A 241 -5.03 11.22 4.52
CA SER A 241 -5.16 10.96 3.09
C SER A 241 -6.47 11.43 2.48
N GLY A 242 -7.57 11.36 3.25
CA GLY A 242 -8.87 11.88 2.82
C GLY A 242 -8.83 13.40 2.65
N TYR A 243 -8.12 14.09 3.55
CA TYR A 243 -7.92 15.53 3.46
C TYR A 243 -7.01 15.93 2.29
N GLU A 244 -5.86 15.28 2.11
CA GLU A 244 -4.94 15.57 0.99
C GLU A 244 -5.60 15.31 -0.37
N MET A 245 -6.36 14.20 -0.47
CA MET A 245 -7.16 13.90 -1.67
C MET A 245 -8.24 14.95 -1.92
N GLY A 246 -8.76 15.61 -0.88
CA GLY A 246 -9.68 16.74 -1.00
C GLY A 246 -9.04 18.00 -1.61
N ASP A 247 -7.72 18.15 -1.48
CA ASP A 247 -6.99 19.25 -2.11
C ASP A 247 -6.59 18.89 -3.54
N VAL A 248 -6.02 17.70 -3.74
CA VAL A 248 -5.43 17.29 -5.02
C VAL A 248 -6.43 16.67 -5.98
N GLN A 249 -7.41 15.90 -5.49
CA GLN A 249 -8.27 15.07 -6.32
C GLN A 249 -9.74 15.04 -5.84
N LYS A 250 -10.34 16.22 -5.81
CA LYS A 250 -11.72 16.50 -5.35
C LYS A 250 -12.78 15.53 -5.89
N THR A 251 -12.67 15.12 -7.16
CA THR A 251 -13.63 14.19 -7.77
C THR A 251 -13.65 12.83 -7.07
N LYS A 252 -12.51 12.33 -6.59
CA LYS A 252 -12.46 11.07 -5.85
C LYS A 252 -13.11 11.21 -4.48
N LEU A 253 -12.79 12.27 -3.74
CA LEU A 253 -13.37 12.51 -2.43
C LEU A 253 -14.89 12.66 -2.52
N ALA A 254 -15.38 13.49 -3.46
CA ALA A 254 -16.82 13.67 -3.67
C ALA A 254 -17.51 12.36 -4.09
N ALA A 255 -16.86 11.51 -4.90
CA ALA A 255 -17.40 10.20 -5.26
C ALA A 255 -17.41 9.20 -4.09
N ILE A 256 -16.38 9.18 -3.24
CA ILE A 256 -16.28 8.31 -2.06
C ILE A 256 -17.34 8.68 -1.02
N GLU A 257 -17.53 9.98 -0.79
CA GLU A 257 -18.53 10.52 0.15
C GLU A 257 -19.95 10.54 -0.45
N ALA A 258 -20.08 10.17 -1.73
CA ALA A 258 -21.31 10.23 -2.51
C ALA A 258 -21.97 11.62 -2.51
N GLU A 259 -21.16 12.67 -2.56
CA GLU A 259 -21.61 14.06 -2.59
C GLU A 259 -21.86 14.55 -4.02
N TRP A 260 -23.11 14.50 -4.44
CA TRP A 260 -23.54 14.91 -5.79
C TRP A 260 -23.58 16.43 -5.96
N GLU A 261 -24.10 17.13 -4.95
CA GLU A 261 -24.27 18.59 -4.90
C GLU A 261 -23.26 19.19 -3.93
N THR A 262 -22.86 20.45 -4.16
CA THR A 262 -22.02 21.17 -3.20
C THR A 262 -22.79 21.43 -1.91
N GLN A 263 -22.27 20.91 -0.80
CA GLN A 263 -22.91 21.04 0.51
C GLN A 263 -22.47 22.35 1.18
N PRO A 264 -23.41 23.22 1.60
CA PRO A 264 -23.07 24.38 2.40
C PRO A 264 -22.54 23.91 3.77
N ALA A 265 -21.65 24.71 4.34
CA ALA A 265 -21.20 24.48 5.69
C ALA A 265 -22.36 24.73 6.68
N PRO A 266 -22.57 23.86 7.68
CA PRO A 266 -21.81 22.66 7.99
C PRO A 266 -22.32 21.40 7.25
N ALA A 267 -21.41 20.69 6.58
CA ALA A 267 -21.73 19.53 5.77
C ALA A 267 -21.90 18.24 6.61
N SER A 268 -22.87 17.39 6.23
CA SER A 268 -23.14 16.11 6.88
C SER A 268 -22.32 14.98 6.24
N PHE A 269 -21.82 14.04 7.03
CA PHE A 269 -21.06 12.87 6.56
C PHE A 269 -21.99 11.70 6.28
N THR A 270 -21.86 11.05 5.12
CA THR A 270 -22.66 9.87 4.78
C THR A 270 -21.99 8.62 5.33
N LEU A 271 -22.43 8.15 6.51
CA LEU A 271 -21.91 6.92 7.13
C LEU A 271 -22.24 5.66 6.30
N PHE A 272 -23.41 5.65 5.69
CA PHE A 272 -23.85 4.59 4.79
C PHE A 272 -24.81 5.17 3.75
N GLY A 273 -24.72 4.72 2.51
CA GLY A 273 -25.64 5.08 1.44
C GLY A 273 -25.41 4.20 0.21
N ILE A 274 -26.43 4.08 -0.62
CA ILE A 274 -26.34 3.40 -1.92
C ILE A 274 -26.46 4.47 -3.01
N PRO A 275 -25.34 4.87 -3.65
CA PRO A 275 -25.37 5.90 -4.69
C PRO A 275 -26.03 5.37 -5.98
N ASP A 276 -26.86 6.22 -6.60
CA ASP A 276 -27.51 5.98 -7.90
C ASP A 276 -26.94 6.96 -8.93
N GLN A 277 -26.11 6.43 -9.83
CA GLN A 277 -25.40 7.24 -10.83
C GLN A 277 -26.34 7.89 -11.86
N ASP A 278 -27.43 7.21 -12.23
CA ASP A 278 -28.36 7.70 -13.24
C ASP A 278 -29.22 8.85 -12.68
N LYS A 279 -29.60 8.76 -11.41
CA LYS A 279 -30.38 9.79 -10.72
C LYS A 279 -29.53 10.86 -10.04
N GLN A 280 -28.25 10.60 -9.83
CA GLN A 280 -27.33 11.47 -9.07
C GLN A 280 -27.85 11.75 -7.66
N GLU A 281 -28.31 10.70 -6.99
CA GLU A 281 -28.91 10.73 -5.65
C GLU A 281 -28.43 9.53 -4.80
N ASN A 282 -28.58 9.62 -3.49
CA ASN A 282 -28.23 8.54 -2.56
C ASN A 282 -29.48 7.91 -1.95
N HIS A 283 -29.61 6.59 -2.09
CA HIS A 283 -30.65 5.80 -1.43
C HIS A 283 -30.19 5.33 -0.06
N LEU A 284 -31.14 5.19 0.89
CA LEU A 284 -30.89 4.66 2.23
C LEU A 284 -29.76 5.37 3.00
N ALA A 285 -29.59 6.67 2.77
CA ALA A 285 -28.50 7.44 3.35
C ALA A 285 -28.68 7.57 4.89
N ILE A 286 -27.68 7.11 5.63
CA ILE A 286 -27.51 7.34 7.06
C ILE A 286 -26.43 8.41 7.21
N GLN A 287 -26.81 9.59 7.69
CA GLN A 287 -25.91 10.73 7.78
C GLN A 287 -25.59 11.09 9.23
N ILE A 288 -24.34 11.50 9.46
CA ILE A 288 -23.85 12.08 10.71
C ILE A 288 -23.74 13.59 10.48
N PRO A 289 -24.58 14.42 11.14
CA PRO A 289 -24.54 15.86 10.97
C PRO A 289 -23.17 16.46 11.31
N TYR A 290 -22.76 17.52 10.59
CA TYR A 290 -21.56 18.35 10.85
C TYR A 290 -20.19 17.65 10.73
N ALA A 291 -20.13 16.35 10.48
CA ALA A 291 -18.88 15.59 10.51
C ALA A 291 -18.04 15.74 9.23
N LEU A 292 -18.68 15.91 8.06
CA LEU A 292 -17.95 15.89 6.78
C LEU A 292 -17.00 17.08 6.64
N GLY A 293 -17.43 18.27 7.05
CA GLY A 293 -16.56 19.45 7.01
C GLY A 293 -15.26 19.25 7.81
N ILE A 294 -15.35 18.61 8.97
CA ILE A 294 -14.20 18.31 9.86
C ILE A 294 -13.25 17.30 9.21
N ILE A 295 -13.78 16.33 8.46
CA ILE A 295 -12.97 15.29 7.80
C ILE A 295 -12.36 15.83 6.50
N ALA A 296 -13.19 16.38 5.61
CA ALA A 296 -12.83 16.78 4.26
C ALA A 296 -12.07 18.10 4.19
N THR A 297 -12.38 19.07 5.07
CA THR A 297 -11.84 20.44 4.98
C THR A 297 -11.15 20.93 6.24
N ARG A 298 -11.18 20.14 7.33
CA ARG A 298 -10.78 20.55 8.69
C ARG A 298 -11.50 21.80 9.20
N SER A 299 -12.70 22.08 8.67
CA SER A 299 -13.50 23.24 9.06
C SER A 299 -14.99 22.95 9.17
N VAL A 300 -15.70 23.80 9.92
CA VAL A 300 -17.17 23.79 10.07
C VAL A 300 -17.84 24.90 9.26
N ASP A 301 -17.07 25.76 8.60
CA ASP A 301 -17.54 26.92 7.83
C ASP A 301 -17.16 26.87 6.33
N THR A 302 -16.37 25.89 5.90
CA THR A 302 -15.99 25.70 4.51
C THR A 302 -16.96 24.76 3.78
N PRO A 303 -17.48 25.14 2.59
CA PRO A 303 -18.34 24.25 1.81
C PRO A 303 -17.55 23.07 1.21
N VAL A 304 -18.22 21.93 1.04
CA VAL A 304 -17.64 20.73 0.40
C VAL A 304 -18.17 20.65 -1.03
N ILE A 305 -17.26 20.70 -2.01
CA ILE A 305 -17.62 20.73 -3.43
C ILE A 305 -18.15 19.37 -3.88
N GLY A 306 -19.32 19.35 -4.52
CA GLY A 306 -19.96 18.15 -5.03
C GLY A 306 -19.55 17.79 -6.46
N LEU A 307 -19.94 16.59 -6.90
CA LEU A 307 -19.61 16.05 -8.22
C LEU A 307 -20.15 16.90 -9.38
N LYS A 308 -21.35 17.48 -9.27
CA LYS A 308 -21.96 18.28 -10.34
C LYS A 308 -21.14 19.51 -10.70
N ASP A 309 -20.66 20.24 -9.70
CA ASP A 309 -19.82 21.42 -9.91
C ASP A 309 -18.47 21.03 -10.52
N LEU A 310 -17.89 19.91 -10.07
CA LEU A 310 -16.63 19.39 -10.61
C LEU A 310 -16.75 18.96 -12.08
N MET A 311 -17.89 18.37 -12.48
CA MET A 311 -18.16 17.97 -13.86
C MET A 311 -18.30 19.16 -14.81
N VAL A 312 -18.79 20.31 -14.35
CA VAL A 312 -18.94 21.52 -15.17
C VAL A 312 -17.60 22.23 -15.38
N SER A 313 -16.66 22.06 -14.44
CA SER A 313 -15.33 22.68 -14.48
C SER A 313 -14.24 21.85 -15.18
N ALA A 314 -14.54 20.61 -15.58
CA ALA A 314 -13.62 19.69 -16.28
C ALA A 314 -13.81 19.73 -17.80
#